data_AF-A0A1G1Z5I9-F1
#
_entry.id   AF-A0A1G1Z5I9-F1
#
_cell.length_a   1.000
_cell.length_b   1.000
_cell.length_c   1.000
_cell.angle_alpha   90.00
_cell.angle_beta   90.00
_cell.angle_gamma   90.00
#
_symmetry.space_group_name_H-M   'P 1'
#
loop_
_entity.id
_entity.type
_entity.pdbx_description
1 polymer ?
#
loop_
_entity_poly.entity_id
_entity_poly.type
_entity_poly.pdbx_seq_one_letter_code
_entity_poly.pdbx_strand_id
1 'polypeptide(L)'
;MQKKSSNKDLHKAGQAKKDEFYTQLADIEKELKHYKEQFYGKVVYCNCDDPFESNFFKYFAANFKPLKLKKLITTSYVKSPIVGGQLPLFEVEGLKPSGKEPFKIEIEEVPDTDGDGAVNLDDVEYLLKHDKNIATSLRGNGDFRSDECIELFKQSDIVVTNPPFSLFREYVAQLMEYNKKFLIIGNVNSITYKDCFKFIKENRMWLGISIHSGDREFRVPDDYPLEAAGFRIDADGNKYIRVKGVRWFTNLDYDERHDNFVFYKKYTSDEYPKYDNYDAIEVSKTVDIPMDYDGIMGVPITFLDKYNPDQFEIVGMAKRGAGDPALKSKVYTIKDAKNYSDLNAGPVLKTSTGLRNTYPRLLIRKMK
;
A
#
# COMPACT_ATOMS: atom_id res chain seq x y z
N MET A 1 -22.65 -3.97 -31.13
CA MET A 1 -23.43 -3.54 -29.95
C MET A 1 -22.48 -3.26 -28.80
N GLN A 2 -22.28 -2.00 -28.43
CA GLN A 2 -21.43 -1.60 -27.31
C GLN A 2 -22.12 -1.90 -25.98
N LYS A 3 -21.50 -2.72 -25.12
CA LYS A 3 -21.95 -2.96 -23.75
C LYS A 3 -21.75 -1.66 -22.94
N LYS A 4 -22.83 -0.90 -22.74
CA LYS A 4 -22.87 0.17 -21.73
C LYS A 4 -22.75 -0.49 -20.36
N SER A 5 -21.56 -0.42 -19.75
CA SER A 5 -21.38 -0.65 -18.32
C SER A 5 -22.27 0.35 -17.58
N SER A 6 -23.26 -0.15 -16.84
CA SER A 6 -24.19 0.70 -16.10
C SER A 6 -23.63 0.94 -14.70
N ASN A 7 -23.83 2.14 -14.15
CA ASN A 7 -23.43 2.51 -12.79
C ASN A 7 -24.00 1.57 -11.68
N LYS A 8 -24.92 0.65 -12.01
CA LYS A 8 -25.39 -0.39 -11.08
C LYS A 8 -24.32 -1.46 -10.79
N ASP A 9 -23.41 -1.74 -11.72
CA ASP A 9 -22.36 -2.75 -11.51
C ASP A 9 -21.29 -2.23 -10.54
N LEU A 10 -21.02 -0.93 -10.58
CA LEU A 10 -20.11 -0.24 -9.63
C LEU A 10 -20.70 -0.13 -8.21
N HIS A 11 -22.02 0.03 -8.09
CA HIS A 11 -22.69 0.05 -6.77
C HIS A 11 -22.84 -1.35 -6.16
N LYS A 12 -23.03 -2.40 -6.96
CA LYS A 12 -23.00 -3.79 -6.46
C LYS A 12 -21.61 -4.21 -5.98
N ALA A 13 -20.55 -3.81 -6.69
CA ALA A 13 -19.17 -4.02 -6.27
C ALA A 13 -18.79 -3.25 -4.98
N GLY A 14 -19.59 -2.25 -4.57
CA GLY A 14 -19.41 -1.53 -3.32
C GLY A 14 -20.01 -2.23 -2.09
N GLN A 15 -20.99 -3.13 -2.27
CA GLN A 15 -21.69 -3.79 -1.17
C GLN A 15 -21.11 -5.15 -0.75
N ALA A 16 -20.16 -5.70 -1.52
CA ALA A 16 -19.56 -7.02 -1.28
C ALA A 16 -18.04 -6.97 -0.97
N LYS A 17 -17.51 -5.82 -0.54
CA LYS A 17 -16.06 -5.69 -0.27
C LYS A 17 -15.68 -6.33 1.06
N LYS A 18 -15.50 -7.64 1.02
CA LYS A 18 -14.51 -8.29 1.88
C LYS A 18 -13.14 -7.88 1.33
N ASP A 19 -12.43 -7.01 2.05
CA ASP A 19 -11.07 -6.57 1.70
C ASP A 19 -10.02 -7.39 2.46
N GLU A 20 -10.35 -8.63 2.80
CA GLU A 20 -9.50 -9.56 3.55
C GLU A 20 -8.55 -10.27 2.59
N PHE A 21 -7.41 -9.65 2.35
CA PHE A 21 -6.39 -10.12 1.44
C PHE A 21 -5.14 -10.54 2.22
N TYR A 22 -4.81 -11.82 2.19
CA TYR A 22 -3.63 -12.33 2.89
C TYR A 22 -2.42 -12.27 1.97
N THR A 23 -1.46 -11.41 2.33
CA THR A 23 -0.21 -11.18 1.60
C THR A 23 0.70 -12.40 1.65
N GLN A 24 1.36 -12.73 0.54
CA GLN A 24 2.32 -13.83 0.50
C GLN A 24 3.63 -13.46 1.22
N LEU A 25 4.20 -14.42 1.95
CA LEU A 25 5.49 -14.25 2.63
C LEU A 25 6.60 -13.80 1.66
N ALA A 26 6.65 -14.36 0.45
CA ALA A 26 7.66 -14.01 -0.54
C ALA A 26 7.62 -12.53 -0.98
N ASP A 27 6.42 -11.93 -1.07
CA ASP A 27 6.28 -10.49 -1.36
C ASP A 27 6.77 -9.63 -0.17
N ILE A 28 6.54 -10.10 1.06
CA ILE A 28 6.98 -9.45 2.30
C ILE A 28 8.51 -9.48 2.43
N GLU A 29 9.13 -10.65 2.27
CA GLU A 29 10.59 -10.84 2.34
C GLU A 29 11.33 -10.01 1.28
N LYS A 30 10.78 -9.98 0.06
CA LYS A 30 11.36 -9.24 -1.06
C LYS A 30 11.39 -7.73 -0.79
N GLU A 31 10.42 -7.20 -0.07
CA GLU A 31 10.36 -5.79 0.33
C GLU A 31 11.22 -5.52 1.57
N LEU A 32 11.02 -6.29 2.65
CA LEU A 32 11.60 -5.99 3.97
C LEU A 32 13.13 -6.08 4.00
N LYS A 33 13.75 -6.81 3.07
CA LYS A 33 15.21 -6.89 2.97
C LYS A 33 15.89 -5.53 2.77
N HIS A 34 15.19 -4.53 2.25
CA HIS A 34 15.72 -3.18 1.99
C HIS A 34 15.73 -2.27 3.23
N TYR A 35 15.11 -2.68 4.34
CA TYR A 35 14.89 -1.81 5.51
C TYR A 35 15.46 -2.37 6.81
N LYS A 36 16.23 -3.49 6.77
CA LYS A 36 16.65 -4.26 7.95
C LYS A 36 17.27 -3.41 9.05
N GLU A 37 18.17 -2.49 8.68
CA GLU A 37 18.88 -1.64 9.65
C GLU A 37 17.94 -0.69 10.40
N GLN A 38 16.86 -0.24 9.76
CA GLN A 38 15.89 0.67 10.36
C GLN A 38 15.04 0.00 11.44
N PHE A 39 15.02 -1.34 11.51
CA PHE A 39 14.31 -2.11 12.54
C PHE A 39 15.11 -2.33 13.83
N TYR A 40 16.40 -2.01 13.84
CA TYR A 40 17.25 -2.21 15.03
C TYR A 40 16.68 -1.50 16.27
N GLY A 41 16.44 -2.27 17.32
CA GLY A 41 15.94 -1.78 18.61
C GLY A 41 14.53 -1.17 18.53
N LYS A 42 13.76 -1.47 17.47
CA LYS A 42 12.42 -0.92 17.26
C LYS A 42 11.33 -1.82 17.81
N VAL A 43 10.22 -1.19 18.18
CA VAL A 43 8.94 -1.84 18.44
C VAL A 43 8.16 -1.90 17.13
N VAL A 44 7.87 -3.10 16.63
CA VAL A 44 7.10 -3.32 15.40
C VAL A 44 5.66 -3.68 15.74
N TYR A 45 4.70 -3.09 15.03
CA TYR A 45 3.28 -3.42 15.14
C TYR A 45 2.71 -3.94 13.82
N CYS A 46 2.07 -5.11 13.89
CA CYS A 46 1.47 -5.81 12.75
C CYS A 46 0.01 -6.14 13.00
N ASN A 47 -0.89 -5.16 13.12
CA ASN A 47 -2.32 -5.47 13.27
C ASN A 47 -2.84 -6.30 12.08
N CYS A 48 -3.67 -7.29 12.36
CA CYS A 48 -4.19 -8.23 11.36
C CYS A 48 -5.51 -8.85 11.81
N ASP A 49 -6.13 -9.64 10.94
CA ASP A 49 -7.38 -10.33 11.28
C ASP A 49 -7.11 -11.55 12.19
N ASP A 50 -6.10 -12.37 11.87
CA ASP A 50 -5.60 -13.46 12.73
C ASP A 50 -4.05 -13.49 12.70
N PRO A 51 -3.37 -13.23 13.84
CA PRO A 51 -1.92 -13.35 13.99
C PRO A 51 -1.34 -14.67 13.50
N PHE A 52 -2.02 -15.79 13.72
CA PHE A 52 -1.52 -17.12 13.33
C PHE A 52 -1.54 -17.34 11.81
N GLU A 53 -2.31 -16.55 11.09
CA GLU A 53 -2.39 -16.60 9.63
C GLU A 53 -1.66 -15.43 8.95
N SER A 54 -1.23 -14.43 9.73
CA SER A 54 -0.54 -13.25 9.23
C SER A 54 0.91 -13.56 8.88
N ASN A 55 1.23 -13.55 7.58
CA ASN A 55 2.61 -13.68 7.12
C ASN A 55 3.51 -12.50 7.56
N PHE A 56 2.94 -11.34 7.91
CA PHE A 56 3.70 -10.25 8.53
C PHE A 56 4.18 -10.65 9.93
N PHE A 57 3.25 -11.15 10.76
CA PHE A 57 3.59 -11.62 12.10
C PHE A 57 4.62 -12.75 12.03
N LYS A 58 4.38 -13.76 11.18
CA LYS A 58 5.32 -14.87 10.96
C LYS A 58 6.71 -14.38 10.59
N TYR A 59 6.82 -13.45 9.63
CA TYR A 59 8.10 -12.89 9.23
C TYR A 59 8.83 -12.21 10.40
N PHE A 60 8.17 -11.30 11.12
CA PHE A 60 8.84 -10.56 12.21
C PHE A 60 9.15 -11.44 13.42
N ALA A 61 8.30 -12.41 13.73
CA ALA A 61 8.54 -13.34 14.81
C ALA A 61 9.76 -14.23 14.47
N ALA A 62 9.80 -14.82 13.28
CA ALA A 62 10.94 -15.59 12.76
C ALA A 62 12.25 -14.79 12.70
N ASN A 63 12.15 -13.49 12.43
CA ASN A 63 13.30 -12.60 12.28
C ASN A 63 13.53 -11.69 13.49
N PHE A 64 12.94 -11.98 14.65
CA PHE A 64 12.99 -11.11 15.82
C PHE A 64 14.44 -10.81 16.26
N LYS A 65 15.25 -11.86 16.47
CA LYS A 65 16.68 -11.71 16.81
C LYS A 65 17.52 -11.20 15.63
N PRO A 66 17.42 -11.73 14.40
CA PRO A 66 18.15 -11.21 13.25
C PRO A 66 17.94 -9.71 12.99
N LEU A 67 16.71 -9.21 13.15
CA LEU A 67 16.38 -7.78 13.03
C LEU A 67 16.69 -6.98 14.29
N LYS A 68 17.06 -7.65 15.39
CA LYS A 68 17.33 -7.07 16.71
C LYS A 68 16.19 -6.18 17.18
N LEU A 69 14.96 -6.69 17.06
CA LEU A 69 13.76 -5.98 17.51
C LEU A 69 13.80 -5.80 19.03
N LYS A 70 13.23 -4.69 19.49
CA LYS A 70 12.97 -4.48 20.91
C LYS A 70 11.71 -5.21 21.34
N LYS A 71 10.67 -5.17 20.49
CA LYS A 71 9.37 -5.76 20.78
C LYS A 71 8.57 -5.94 19.48
N LEU A 72 7.76 -6.99 19.41
CA LEU A 72 6.81 -7.25 18.35
C LEU A 72 5.41 -7.30 18.97
N ILE A 73 4.50 -6.51 18.42
CA ILE A 73 3.11 -6.42 18.84
C ILE A 73 2.23 -6.80 17.66
N THR A 74 1.22 -7.62 17.88
CA THR A 74 0.16 -7.88 16.90
C THR A 74 -1.19 -7.98 17.61
N THR A 75 -2.25 -7.64 16.91
CA THR A 75 -3.65 -7.80 17.35
C THR A 75 -4.42 -8.65 16.35
N SER A 76 -5.49 -9.28 16.82
CA SER A 76 -6.48 -9.97 15.99
C SER A 76 -7.81 -9.21 15.96
N TYR A 77 -8.66 -9.49 14.97
CA TYR A 77 -9.98 -8.90 14.79
C TYR A 77 -11.09 -9.98 14.86
N VAL A 78 -12.19 -9.72 15.59
CA VAL A 78 -13.27 -10.71 15.91
C VAL A 78 -13.80 -11.46 14.68
N LYS A 79 -13.83 -10.79 13.51
CA LYS A 79 -14.58 -11.28 12.34
C LYS A 79 -13.74 -12.04 11.32
N SER A 80 -12.53 -12.50 11.65
CA SER A 80 -11.74 -13.31 10.69
C SER A 80 -12.52 -14.56 10.25
N PRO A 81 -12.85 -14.72 8.96
CA PRO A 81 -13.62 -15.84 8.45
C PRO A 81 -12.73 -17.00 7.97
N ILE A 82 -11.40 -16.85 8.01
CA ILE A 82 -10.48 -17.96 7.80
C ILE A 82 -10.14 -18.55 9.17
N VAL A 83 -10.60 -19.78 9.37
CA VAL A 83 -10.18 -20.61 10.49
C VAL A 83 -9.43 -21.79 9.89
N GLY A 84 -8.09 -21.78 9.98
CA GLY A 84 -7.29 -23.00 9.92
C GLY A 84 -6.84 -23.46 8.53
N GLY A 85 -6.34 -22.57 7.68
CA GLY A 85 -6.05 -22.92 6.27
C GLY A 85 -4.59 -22.96 5.78
N GLN A 86 -3.57 -22.53 6.55
CA GLN A 86 -2.19 -22.50 6.02
C GLN A 86 -1.12 -23.00 6.99
N LEU A 87 -0.65 -24.22 6.69
CA LEU A 87 0.49 -24.98 7.21
C LEU A 87 0.45 -25.39 8.70
N PRO A 88 0.92 -26.62 9.06
CA PRO A 88 0.84 -27.16 10.41
C PRO A 88 1.77 -26.47 11.45
N LEU A 89 2.53 -25.45 11.06
CA LEU A 89 3.48 -24.76 11.95
C LEU A 89 2.78 -24.03 13.12
N PHE A 90 1.47 -23.76 13.02
CA PHE A 90 0.73 -23.00 14.04
C PHE A 90 -0.66 -23.57 14.36
N GLU A 91 -0.88 -24.88 14.16
CA GLU A 91 -2.06 -25.58 14.69
C GLU A 91 -1.91 -25.76 16.21
N VAL A 92 -2.02 -24.66 16.96
CA VAL A 92 -1.89 -24.67 18.42
C VAL A 92 -3.26 -24.45 19.06
N GLU A 93 -3.95 -25.56 19.32
CA GLU A 93 -5.24 -25.60 20.05
C GLU A 93 -5.20 -24.93 21.44
N GLY A 94 -4.00 -24.75 22.02
CA GLY A 94 -3.83 -24.22 23.39
C GLY A 94 -3.55 -22.72 23.51
N LEU A 95 -3.38 -21.99 22.40
CA LEU A 95 -2.97 -20.59 22.39
C LEU A 95 -4.08 -19.59 22.10
N LYS A 96 -5.09 -20.00 21.35
CA LYS A 96 -6.26 -19.16 21.16
C LYS A 96 -6.94 -19.06 22.53
N PRO A 97 -7.20 -17.85 23.07
CA PRO A 97 -8.17 -17.70 24.15
C PRO A 97 -9.42 -18.50 23.77
N SER A 98 -10.13 -19.06 24.73
CA SER A 98 -11.14 -20.12 24.56
C SER A 98 -12.39 -19.76 23.70
N GLY A 99 -12.31 -18.80 22.77
CA GLY A 99 -13.35 -18.43 21.83
C GLY A 99 -12.86 -17.58 20.64
N LYS A 100 -13.82 -17.01 19.90
CA LYS A 100 -13.62 -16.04 18.79
C LYS A 100 -13.23 -14.65 19.29
N GLU A 101 -12.65 -14.56 20.48
CA GLU A 101 -12.38 -13.29 21.14
C GLU A 101 -11.09 -12.67 20.56
N PRO A 102 -11.08 -11.37 20.25
CA PRO A 102 -9.87 -10.69 19.82
C PRO A 102 -8.82 -10.75 20.91
N PHE A 103 -7.56 -10.78 20.49
CA PHE A 103 -6.42 -10.89 21.37
C PHE A 103 -5.24 -10.12 20.79
N LYS A 104 -4.24 -9.90 21.63
CA LYS A 104 -2.94 -9.37 21.25
C LYS A 104 -1.86 -10.39 21.55
N ILE A 105 -0.79 -10.34 20.78
CA ILE A 105 0.47 -11.04 21.08
C ILE A 105 1.56 -9.98 21.23
N GLU A 106 2.34 -10.08 22.30
CA GLU A 106 3.49 -9.23 22.58
C GLU A 106 4.73 -10.09 22.83
N ILE A 107 5.74 -9.96 21.96
CA ILE A 107 7.02 -10.66 22.09
C ILE A 107 8.09 -9.63 22.40
N GLU A 108 8.78 -9.77 23.54
CA GLU A 108 9.90 -8.92 23.96
C GLU A 108 11.24 -9.69 23.97
N GLU A 109 11.17 -11.01 24.13
CA GLU A 109 12.33 -11.90 24.11
C GLU A 109 11.93 -13.22 23.43
N VAL A 110 12.88 -13.83 22.71
CA VAL A 110 12.75 -15.20 22.21
C VAL A 110 13.87 -16.02 22.84
N PRO A 111 13.59 -16.90 23.81
CA PRO A 111 14.61 -17.76 24.40
C PRO A 111 15.14 -18.74 23.35
N ASP A 112 16.42 -19.10 23.45
CA ASP A 112 17.02 -20.23 22.72
C ASP A 112 16.59 -21.50 23.46
N THR A 113 15.61 -22.22 22.89
CA THR A 113 14.92 -23.32 23.56
C THR A 113 15.48 -24.69 23.19
N ASP A 114 16.12 -24.81 22.03
CA ASP A 114 16.81 -26.03 21.61
C ASP A 114 18.29 -26.05 22.00
N GLY A 115 18.83 -24.93 22.48
CA GLY A 115 20.20 -24.79 22.97
C GLY A 115 21.24 -24.84 21.85
N ASP A 116 20.85 -24.59 20.60
CA ASP A 116 21.72 -24.64 19.43
C ASP A 116 22.59 -23.36 19.28
N GLY A 117 22.33 -22.34 20.12
CA GLY A 117 23.05 -21.06 20.13
C GLY A 117 22.53 -20.05 19.10
N ALA A 118 21.53 -20.43 18.30
CA ALA A 118 20.76 -19.57 17.42
C ALA A 118 19.34 -19.37 17.99
N VAL A 119 18.57 -18.48 17.36
CA VAL A 119 17.12 -18.51 17.55
C VAL A 119 16.46 -18.57 16.20
N ASN A 120 15.59 -19.56 16.06
CA ASN A 120 14.98 -19.96 14.82
C ASN A 120 13.44 -19.90 14.95
N LEU A 121 12.75 -20.36 13.89
CA LEU A 121 11.29 -20.40 13.84
C LEU A 121 10.70 -21.36 14.88
N ASP A 122 11.42 -22.43 15.20
CA ASP A 122 10.97 -23.46 16.13
C ASP A 122 10.97 -22.90 17.57
N ASP A 123 11.91 -22.01 17.92
CA ASP A 123 11.90 -21.30 19.21
C ASP A 123 10.72 -20.35 19.35
N VAL A 124 10.35 -19.66 18.27
CA VAL A 124 9.18 -18.77 18.24
C VAL A 124 7.90 -19.59 18.36
N GLU A 125 7.82 -20.71 17.65
CA GLU A 125 6.71 -21.65 17.74
C GLU A 125 6.61 -22.25 19.15
N TYR A 126 7.74 -22.63 19.75
CA TYR A 126 7.82 -23.13 21.11
C TYR A 126 7.36 -22.06 22.12
N LEU A 127 7.88 -20.84 21.99
CA LEU A 127 7.53 -19.69 22.83
C LEU A 127 6.02 -19.45 22.81
N LEU A 128 5.45 -19.38 21.61
CA LEU A 128 4.01 -19.27 21.43
C LEU A 128 3.31 -20.45 22.10
N LYS A 129 3.72 -21.70 21.86
CA LYS A 129 3.05 -22.89 22.43
C LYS A 129 3.09 -22.97 23.96
N HIS A 130 4.15 -22.47 24.59
CA HIS A 130 4.42 -22.75 26.01
C HIS A 130 4.26 -21.54 26.91
N ASP A 131 4.32 -20.30 26.41
CA ASP A 131 4.09 -19.10 27.20
C ASP A 131 2.73 -18.47 26.91
N LYS A 132 1.76 -18.85 27.75
CA LYS A 132 0.40 -18.31 27.71
C LYS A 132 0.31 -16.81 27.99
N ASN A 133 1.34 -16.19 28.57
CA ASN A 133 1.31 -14.76 28.90
C ASN A 133 1.53 -13.85 27.69
N ILE A 134 2.01 -14.43 26.58
CA ILE A 134 2.26 -13.69 25.34
C ILE A 134 0.93 -13.33 24.65
N ALA A 135 -0.07 -14.20 24.74
CA ALA A 135 -1.39 -13.98 24.17
C ALA A 135 -2.38 -13.50 25.24
N THR A 136 -2.88 -12.27 25.10
CA THR A 136 -3.86 -11.69 26.03
C THR A 136 -5.13 -11.28 25.30
N SER A 137 -6.30 -11.62 25.81
CA SER A 137 -7.58 -11.16 25.25
C SER A 137 -7.67 -9.62 25.25
N LEU A 138 -8.20 -9.06 24.18
CA LEU A 138 -8.55 -7.66 24.08
C LEU A 138 -9.93 -7.43 24.71
N ARG A 139 -10.14 -6.26 25.29
CA ARG A 139 -11.44 -5.77 25.75
C ARG A 139 -12.30 -5.32 24.57
N GLY A 140 -11.64 -4.79 23.53
CA GLY A 140 -12.28 -4.31 22.31
C GLY A 140 -12.49 -5.38 21.24
N ASN A 141 -12.92 -4.95 20.06
CA ASN A 141 -13.14 -5.82 18.91
C ASN A 141 -11.88 -6.05 18.04
N GLY A 142 -10.74 -5.45 18.38
CA GLY A 142 -9.52 -5.50 17.57
C GLY A 142 -9.48 -4.55 16.37
N ASP A 143 -10.49 -3.70 16.18
CA ASP A 143 -10.44 -2.66 15.14
C ASP A 143 -9.30 -1.67 15.46
N PHE A 144 -8.52 -1.28 14.46
CA PHE A 144 -7.40 -0.35 14.63
C PHE A 144 -7.81 1.02 15.19
N ARG A 145 -9.10 1.34 15.16
CA ARG A 145 -9.71 2.54 15.75
C ARG A 145 -10.05 2.39 17.23
N SER A 146 -10.07 1.17 17.76
CA SER A 146 -10.42 0.94 19.17
C SER A 146 -9.35 1.51 20.09
N ASP A 147 -9.75 2.08 21.23
CA ASP A 147 -8.83 2.73 22.18
C ASP A 147 -7.67 1.82 22.58
N GLU A 148 -7.97 0.54 22.85
CA GLU A 148 -6.97 -0.45 23.22
C GLU A 148 -5.96 -0.73 22.09
N CYS A 149 -6.42 -0.84 20.84
CA CYS A 149 -5.53 -0.99 19.69
C CYS A 149 -4.71 0.29 19.43
N ILE A 150 -5.27 1.47 19.70
CA ILE A 150 -4.57 2.75 19.61
C ILE A 150 -3.46 2.82 20.68
N GLU A 151 -3.70 2.36 21.91
CA GLU A 151 -2.67 2.32 22.95
C GLU A 151 -1.52 1.36 22.61
N LEU A 152 -1.81 0.21 22.00
CA LEU A 152 -0.77 -0.69 21.47
C LEU A 152 0.00 -0.07 20.30
N PHE A 153 -0.74 0.53 19.37
CA PHE A 153 -0.18 1.24 18.23
C PHE A 153 0.72 2.40 18.66
N LYS A 154 0.36 3.16 19.70
CA LYS A 154 1.17 4.26 20.26
C LYS A 154 2.53 3.77 20.75
N GLN A 155 2.61 2.56 21.30
CA GLN A 155 3.88 1.95 21.77
C GLN A 155 4.83 1.58 20.62
N SER A 156 4.33 1.43 19.39
CA SER A 156 5.13 1.03 18.24
C SER A 156 5.94 2.16 17.63
N ASP A 157 7.11 1.84 17.09
CA ASP A 157 7.92 2.74 16.28
C ASP A 157 7.56 2.61 14.79
N ILE A 158 7.38 1.35 14.34
CA ILE A 158 7.16 1.00 12.94
C ILE A 158 5.92 0.11 12.82
N VAL A 159 5.04 0.45 11.88
CA VAL A 159 3.84 -0.33 11.56
C VAL A 159 4.00 -1.03 10.22
N VAL A 160 3.82 -2.35 10.19
CA VAL A 160 3.99 -3.14 8.96
C VAL A 160 2.83 -4.10 8.79
N THR A 161 1.95 -3.85 7.81
CA THR A 161 0.72 -4.64 7.61
C THR A 161 0.09 -4.46 6.23
N ASN A 162 -0.94 -5.25 5.93
CA ASN A 162 -1.87 -5.04 4.82
C ASN A 162 -3.21 -4.52 5.38
N PRO A 163 -3.44 -3.18 5.42
CA PRO A 163 -4.70 -2.64 5.90
C PRO A 163 -5.85 -2.91 4.90
N PRO A 164 -7.11 -2.92 5.36
CA PRO A 164 -8.26 -3.01 4.47
C PRO A 164 -8.23 -1.88 3.43
N PHE A 165 -8.32 -2.23 2.14
CA PHE A 165 -8.17 -1.24 1.06
C PHE A 165 -9.26 -0.16 1.09
N SER A 166 -10.48 -0.49 1.52
CA SER A 166 -11.57 0.48 1.76
C SER A 166 -11.24 1.51 2.85
N LEU A 167 -10.40 1.16 3.82
CA LEU A 167 -10.04 2.01 4.96
C LEU A 167 -8.63 2.61 4.83
N PHE A 168 -7.94 2.36 3.71
CA PHE A 168 -6.55 2.78 3.49
C PHE A 168 -6.30 4.27 3.76
N ARG A 169 -7.19 5.16 3.30
CA ARG A 169 -7.05 6.61 3.51
C ARG A 169 -7.08 6.99 4.99
N GLU A 170 -8.00 6.39 5.73
CA GLU A 170 -8.17 6.65 7.16
C GLU A 170 -6.99 6.09 7.95
N TYR A 171 -6.55 4.88 7.59
CA TYR A 171 -5.39 4.25 8.20
C TYR A 171 -4.10 5.06 7.97
N VAL A 172 -3.86 5.55 6.74
CA VAL A 172 -2.74 6.47 6.45
C VAL A 172 -2.86 7.78 7.24
N ALA A 173 -4.06 8.33 7.40
CA ALA A 173 -4.26 9.53 8.22
C ALA A 173 -3.83 9.29 9.68
N GLN A 174 -4.24 8.16 10.27
CA GLN A 174 -3.84 7.77 11.63
C GLN A 174 -2.31 7.57 11.74
N LEU A 175 -1.68 6.88 10.79
CA LEU A 175 -0.22 6.70 10.75
C LEU A 175 0.53 8.04 10.74
N MET A 176 0.04 8.99 9.95
CA MET A 176 0.63 10.33 9.83
C MET A 176 0.37 11.21 11.05
N GLU A 177 -0.82 11.12 11.65
CA GLU A 177 -1.19 11.85 12.88
C GLU A 177 -0.28 11.49 14.04
N TYR A 178 -0.01 10.19 14.20
CA TYR A 178 0.86 9.67 15.27
C TYR A 178 2.34 9.58 14.88
N ASN A 179 2.73 10.17 13.74
CA ASN A 179 4.10 10.20 13.23
C ASN A 179 4.79 8.83 13.19
N LYS A 180 4.04 7.78 12.84
CA LYS A 180 4.59 6.43 12.76
C LYS A 180 5.45 6.26 11.52
N LYS A 181 6.52 5.49 11.67
CA LYS A 181 7.16 4.87 10.51
C LYS A 181 6.31 3.70 10.05
N PHE A 182 6.22 3.45 8.74
CA PHE A 182 5.36 2.38 8.25
C PHE A 182 5.81 1.79 6.92
N LEU A 183 5.38 0.56 6.67
CA LEU A 183 5.43 -0.12 5.40
C LEU A 183 4.13 -0.91 5.22
N ILE A 184 3.25 -0.44 4.34
CA ILE A 184 1.90 -0.97 4.20
C ILE A 184 1.55 -1.30 2.75
N ILE A 185 0.62 -2.23 2.55
CA ILE A 185 0.13 -2.56 1.21
C ILE A 185 -1.11 -1.73 0.88
N GLY A 186 -1.18 -1.27 -0.37
CA GLY A 186 -2.36 -0.57 -0.89
C GLY A 186 -2.51 -0.75 -2.39
N ASN A 187 -3.54 -0.11 -2.93
CA ASN A 187 -3.73 -0.02 -4.37
C ASN A 187 -3.06 1.26 -4.92
N VAL A 188 -2.48 1.18 -6.11
CA VAL A 188 -1.84 2.30 -6.83
C VAL A 188 -2.78 3.50 -7.01
N ASN A 189 -4.09 3.26 -7.10
CA ASN A 189 -5.08 4.34 -7.18
C ASN A 189 -5.07 5.24 -5.93
N SER A 190 -4.61 4.74 -4.78
CA SER A 190 -4.47 5.51 -3.55
C SER A 190 -3.57 6.72 -3.69
N ILE A 191 -2.58 6.69 -4.60
CA ILE A 191 -1.74 7.85 -4.96
C ILE A 191 -2.60 9.07 -5.32
N THR A 192 -3.76 8.85 -5.94
CA THR A 192 -4.62 9.90 -6.47
C THR A 192 -5.70 10.37 -5.49
N TYR A 193 -5.69 9.88 -4.25
CA TYR A 193 -6.54 10.39 -3.19
C TYR A 193 -5.91 11.64 -2.60
N LYS A 194 -6.72 12.65 -2.28
CA LYS A 194 -6.25 13.97 -1.85
C LYS A 194 -5.25 13.89 -0.68
N ASP A 195 -5.60 13.14 0.36
CA ASP A 195 -4.80 13.06 1.57
C ASP A 195 -3.51 12.25 1.35
N CYS A 196 -3.58 11.14 0.62
CA CYS A 196 -2.39 10.36 0.25
C CYS A 196 -1.44 11.16 -0.66
N PHE A 197 -1.98 11.84 -1.68
CA PHE A 197 -1.17 12.67 -2.57
C PHE A 197 -0.48 13.81 -1.83
N LYS A 198 -1.17 14.43 -0.87
CA LYS A 198 -0.59 15.48 -0.02
C LYS A 198 0.70 14.98 0.63
N PHE A 199 0.67 13.81 1.29
CA PHE A 199 1.87 13.27 1.93
C PHE A 199 2.97 12.87 0.95
N ILE A 200 2.61 12.40 -0.25
CA ILE A 200 3.57 12.12 -1.32
C ILE A 200 4.26 13.40 -1.80
N LYS A 201 3.48 14.45 -2.09
CA LYS A 201 4.00 15.75 -2.51
C LYS A 201 4.89 16.41 -1.45
N GLU A 202 4.55 16.24 -0.18
CA GLU A 202 5.35 16.70 0.97
C GLU A 202 6.58 15.81 1.24
N ASN A 203 6.83 14.79 0.42
CA ASN A 203 7.92 13.82 0.60
C ASN A 203 7.88 13.08 1.95
N ARG A 204 6.67 12.85 2.48
CA ARG A 204 6.41 12.16 3.75
C ARG A 204 5.91 10.72 3.57
N MET A 205 5.61 10.33 2.34
CA MET A 205 5.19 8.98 1.94
C MET A 205 5.64 8.71 0.50
N TRP A 206 6.09 7.51 0.20
CA TRP A 206 6.51 7.08 -1.13
C TRP A 206 6.16 5.60 -1.35
N LEU A 207 6.45 5.09 -2.55
CA LEU A 207 6.23 3.69 -2.89
C LEU A 207 7.45 2.85 -2.48
N GLY A 208 7.20 1.60 -2.07
CA GLY A 208 8.25 0.61 -1.86
C GLY A 208 8.76 0.00 -3.17
N ILE A 209 9.81 -0.81 -3.08
CA ILE A 209 10.66 -1.19 -4.23
C ILE A 209 10.31 -2.53 -4.89
N SER A 210 9.67 -3.46 -4.18
CA SER A 210 9.58 -4.84 -4.67
C SER A 210 8.42 -5.09 -5.64
N ILE A 211 7.43 -4.17 -5.69
CA ILE A 211 6.19 -4.29 -6.47
C ILE A 211 6.00 -3.04 -7.35
N HIS A 212 6.35 -3.14 -8.64
CA HIS A 212 6.19 -2.04 -9.62
C HIS A 212 5.27 -2.38 -10.80
N SER A 213 4.76 -3.61 -10.88
CA SER A 213 3.87 -4.02 -11.96
C SER A 213 3.13 -5.31 -11.65
N GLY A 214 2.15 -5.59 -12.51
CA GLY A 214 1.38 -6.82 -12.50
C GLY A 214 0.32 -6.87 -11.41
N ASP A 215 -0.27 -8.04 -11.32
CA ASP A 215 -1.28 -8.36 -10.31
C ASP A 215 -0.57 -9.08 -9.16
N ARG A 216 -1.15 -9.01 -7.97
CA ARG A 216 -0.70 -9.79 -6.81
C ARG A 216 -1.78 -10.77 -6.40
N GLU A 217 -1.34 -11.97 -6.06
CA GLU A 217 -2.21 -13.05 -5.68
C GLU A 217 -2.34 -13.06 -4.16
N PHE A 218 -3.57 -12.97 -3.67
CA PHE A 218 -3.89 -12.99 -2.24
C PHE A 218 -4.78 -14.18 -1.96
N ARG A 219 -4.53 -14.85 -0.83
CA ARG A 219 -5.51 -15.79 -0.30
C ARG A 219 -6.74 -15.00 0.18
N VAL A 220 -7.92 -15.57 -0.05
CA VAL A 220 -9.21 -15.04 0.38
C VAL A 220 -9.97 -16.10 1.18
N PRO A 221 -10.96 -15.71 1.99
CA PRO A 221 -11.79 -16.65 2.73
C PRO A 221 -12.55 -17.66 1.86
N ASP A 222 -12.92 -18.79 2.44
CA ASP A 222 -13.65 -19.85 1.74
C ASP A 222 -15.01 -19.40 1.23
N ASP A 223 -15.65 -18.45 1.90
CA ASP A 223 -16.93 -17.88 1.51
C ASP A 223 -16.81 -16.65 0.58
N TYR A 224 -15.60 -16.34 0.11
CA TYR A 224 -15.36 -15.24 -0.81
C TYR A 224 -15.94 -15.54 -2.20
N PRO A 225 -16.72 -14.62 -2.79
CA PRO A 225 -17.26 -14.82 -4.14
C PRO A 225 -16.14 -14.78 -5.18
N LEU A 226 -15.90 -15.89 -5.89
CA LEU A 226 -14.92 -15.98 -6.97
C LEU A 226 -15.43 -15.38 -8.29
N GLU A 227 -15.86 -14.12 -8.23
CA GLU A 227 -16.29 -13.34 -9.40
C GLU A 227 -15.14 -12.56 -10.06
N ALA A 228 -13.94 -12.58 -9.46
CA ALA A 228 -12.76 -11.90 -9.95
C ALA A 228 -12.21 -12.54 -11.23
N ALA A 229 -11.69 -11.71 -12.16
CA ALA A 229 -11.19 -12.14 -13.47
C ALA A 229 -9.93 -13.06 -13.41
N GLY A 230 -9.34 -13.26 -12.23
CA GLY A 230 -8.26 -14.21 -12.01
C GLY A 230 -8.35 -14.78 -10.61
N PHE A 231 -8.65 -16.08 -10.52
CA PHE A 231 -8.64 -16.85 -9.28
C PHE A 231 -7.91 -18.17 -9.47
N ARG A 232 -7.45 -18.75 -8.37
CA ARG A 232 -6.84 -20.08 -8.29
C ARG A 232 -7.35 -20.76 -7.03
N ILE A 233 -7.50 -22.08 -7.10
CA ILE A 233 -7.68 -22.94 -5.93
C ILE A 233 -6.46 -23.85 -5.91
N ASP A 234 -5.77 -23.95 -4.77
CA ASP A 234 -4.63 -24.87 -4.63
C ASP A 234 -5.08 -26.30 -4.30
N ALA A 235 -4.12 -27.22 -4.14
CA ALA A 235 -4.42 -28.63 -3.87
C ALA A 235 -5.13 -28.86 -2.52
N ASP A 236 -4.95 -27.95 -1.58
CA ASP A 236 -5.52 -27.99 -0.23
C ASP A 236 -6.90 -27.30 -0.16
N GLY A 237 -7.39 -26.77 -1.28
CA GLY A 237 -8.69 -26.11 -1.38
C GLY A 237 -8.67 -24.62 -1.04
N ASN A 238 -7.51 -24.03 -0.74
CA ASN A 238 -7.41 -22.61 -0.45
C ASN A 238 -7.70 -21.78 -1.70
N LYS A 239 -8.48 -20.71 -1.52
CA LYS A 239 -8.88 -19.80 -2.60
C LYS A 239 -7.97 -18.60 -2.69
N TYR A 240 -7.58 -18.24 -3.91
CA TYR A 240 -6.76 -17.07 -4.19
C TYR A 240 -7.40 -16.22 -5.28
N ILE A 241 -7.27 -14.90 -5.16
CA ILE A 241 -7.63 -13.95 -6.22
C ILE A 241 -6.43 -13.10 -6.64
N ARG A 242 -6.48 -12.55 -7.84
CA ARG A 242 -5.48 -11.60 -8.35
C ARG A 242 -6.00 -10.17 -8.30
N VAL A 243 -5.29 -9.31 -7.58
CA VAL A 243 -5.60 -7.87 -7.46
C VAL A 243 -4.60 -7.06 -8.26
N LYS A 244 -5.11 -6.21 -9.16
CA LYS A 244 -4.28 -5.36 -10.01
C LYS A 244 -3.79 -4.12 -9.30
N GLY A 245 -2.56 -3.71 -9.62
CA GLY A 245 -2.03 -2.41 -9.20
C GLY A 245 -1.77 -2.34 -7.69
N VAL A 246 -1.40 -3.45 -7.07
CA VAL A 246 -0.90 -3.45 -5.69
C VAL A 246 0.45 -2.73 -5.63
N ARG A 247 0.69 -2.02 -4.54
CA ARG A 247 1.94 -1.32 -4.22
C ARG A 247 2.21 -1.33 -2.73
N TRP A 248 3.48 -1.32 -2.37
CA TRP A 248 3.93 -0.92 -1.04
C TRP A 248 3.89 0.61 -0.93
N PHE A 249 3.44 1.12 0.22
CA PHE A 249 3.51 2.52 0.62
C PHE A 249 4.31 2.60 1.92
N THR A 250 5.27 3.51 1.98
CA THR A 250 6.18 3.61 3.13
C THR A 250 6.68 5.03 3.34
N ASN A 251 7.26 5.26 4.51
CA ASN A 251 8.10 6.41 4.84
C ASN A 251 9.44 5.98 5.48
N LEU A 252 9.82 4.71 5.28
CA LEU A 252 11.15 4.15 5.52
C LEU A 252 11.96 4.34 4.24
N ASP A 253 13.18 4.86 4.37
CA ASP A 253 13.99 5.18 3.19
C ASP A 253 14.71 3.93 2.66
N TYR A 254 15.13 3.96 1.40
CA TYR A 254 15.90 2.87 0.78
C TYR A 254 16.78 3.44 -0.33
N ASP A 255 17.94 2.82 -0.55
CA ASP A 255 19.00 3.37 -1.42
C ASP A 255 18.52 3.61 -2.85
N GLU A 256 17.80 2.65 -3.45
CA GLU A 256 17.36 2.74 -4.85
C GLU A 256 16.33 3.87 -5.08
N ARG A 257 15.75 4.43 -4.02
CA ARG A 257 14.92 5.65 -4.12
C ARG A 257 15.73 6.85 -4.57
N HIS A 258 17.03 6.83 -4.36
CA HIS A 258 17.98 7.88 -4.71
C HIS A 258 18.73 7.58 -6.01
N ASP A 259 18.36 6.51 -6.72
CA ASP A 259 18.92 6.21 -8.04
C ASP A 259 18.53 7.28 -9.05
N ASN A 260 19.51 7.74 -9.82
CA ASN A 260 19.26 8.71 -10.87
C ASN A 260 18.44 8.07 -11.99
N PHE A 261 17.33 8.71 -12.37
CA PHE A 261 16.61 8.32 -13.57
C PHE A 261 17.48 8.60 -14.80
N VAL A 262 17.57 7.61 -15.68
CA VAL A 262 18.39 7.67 -16.90
C VAL A 262 17.55 8.19 -18.06
N PHE A 263 17.92 9.34 -18.62
CA PHE A 263 17.24 9.94 -19.76
C PHE A 263 17.78 9.40 -21.10
N TYR A 264 16.87 9.22 -22.06
CA TYR A 264 17.24 8.82 -23.43
C TYR A 264 16.45 9.56 -24.52
N LYS A 265 15.56 10.50 -24.13
CA LYS A 265 14.73 11.30 -25.04
C LYS A 265 15.13 12.77 -25.02
N LYS A 266 14.89 13.44 -26.14
CA LYS A 266 14.96 14.89 -26.30
C LYS A 266 13.59 15.45 -26.61
N TYR A 267 13.33 16.67 -26.17
CA TYR A 267 12.07 17.35 -26.36
C TYR A 267 11.85 17.74 -27.83
N THR A 268 10.63 17.50 -28.32
CA THR A 268 10.08 18.08 -29.54
C THR A 268 8.63 18.47 -29.30
N SER A 269 8.14 19.55 -29.92
CA SER A 269 6.76 20.00 -29.73
C SER A 269 5.71 18.98 -30.19
N ASP A 270 6.08 18.14 -31.15
CA ASP A 270 5.18 17.20 -31.80
C ASP A 270 4.98 15.93 -30.97
N GLU A 271 6.04 15.43 -30.32
CA GLU A 271 5.94 14.26 -29.42
C GLU A 271 5.44 14.62 -28.02
N TYR A 272 5.64 15.87 -27.58
CA TYR A 272 5.36 16.35 -26.24
C TYR A 272 4.41 17.54 -26.26
N PRO A 273 3.13 17.32 -26.62
CA PRO A 273 2.17 18.41 -26.75
C PRO A 273 1.91 19.08 -25.41
N LYS A 274 1.72 20.40 -25.42
CA LYS A 274 1.30 21.17 -24.24
C LYS A 274 -0.17 20.95 -23.93
N TYR A 275 -0.52 20.94 -22.65
CA TYR A 275 -1.92 20.98 -22.25
C TYR A 275 -2.54 22.35 -22.55
N ASP A 276 -3.85 22.36 -22.82
CA ASP A 276 -4.61 23.60 -23.01
C ASP A 276 -5.00 24.26 -21.67
N ASN A 277 -4.97 23.51 -20.57
CA ASN A 277 -5.45 23.96 -19.26
C ASN A 277 -4.43 23.83 -18.10
N TYR A 278 -3.20 23.45 -18.39
CA TYR A 278 -2.06 23.50 -17.47
C TYR A 278 -0.84 24.00 -18.22
N ASP A 279 0.05 24.73 -17.54
CA ASP A 279 1.35 25.12 -18.10
C ASP A 279 2.35 23.96 -17.97
N ALA A 280 2.10 22.88 -18.69
CA ALA A 280 2.91 21.67 -18.70
C ALA A 280 2.80 20.92 -20.03
N ILE A 281 3.80 20.10 -20.33
CA ILE A 281 3.77 19.15 -21.47
C ILE A 281 3.22 17.79 -21.05
N GLU A 282 2.55 17.09 -21.96
CA GLU A 282 2.20 15.69 -21.78
C GLU A 282 3.41 14.80 -22.03
N VAL A 283 3.76 13.99 -21.04
CA VAL A 283 4.72 12.90 -21.16
C VAL A 283 3.95 11.60 -20.94
N SER A 284 3.62 10.92 -22.04
CA SER A 284 2.69 9.79 -21.99
C SER A 284 3.24 8.55 -21.26
N LYS A 285 4.57 8.40 -21.22
CA LYS A 285 5.29 7.31 -20.56
C LYS A 285 6.44 7.88 -19.75
N THR A 286 6.61 7.40 -18.52
CA THR A 286 7.72 7.76 -17.64
C THR A 286 9.08 7.65 -18.30
N VAL A 287 9.28 6.60 -19.10
CA VAL A 287 10.56 6.36 -19.77
C VAL A 287 10.87 7.48 -20.79
N ASP A 288 9.84 8.12 -21.37
CA ASP A 288 10.02 9.16 -22.39
C ASP A 288 10.25 10.56 -21.82
N ILE A 289 10.57 10.74 -20.53
CA ILE A 289 10.88 12.05 -19.96
C ILE A 289 12.09 12.66 -20.71
N PRO A 290 11.97 13.88 -21.29
CA PRO A 290 13.03 14.50 -22.08
C PRO A 290 14.14 15.10 -21.20
N MET A 291 15.39 14.88 -21.61
CA MET A 291 16.58 15.34 -20.87
C MET A 291 16.79 16.85 -20.91
N ASP A 292 16.26 17.53 -21.93
CA ASP A 292 16.53 18.93 -22.30
C ASP A 292 15.31 19.86 -22.13
N TYR A 293 14.30 19.43 -21.37
CA TYR A 293 13.15 20.26 -21.02
C TYR A 293 13.12 20.61 -19.52
N ASP A 294 13.11 21.91 -19.19
CA ASP A 294 13.17 22.39 -17.80
C ASP A 294 11.82 22.84 -17.24
N GLY A 295 10.78 22.86 -18.07
CA GLY A 295 9.42 23.21 -17.66
C GLY A 295 8.71 22.08 -16.89
N ILE A 296 7.45 22.33 -16.52
CA ILE A 296 6.62 21.32 -15.86
C ILE A 296 6.21 20.24 -16.86
N MET A 297 6.26 18.98 -16.42
CA MET A 297 5.92 17.80 -17.19
C MET A 297 4.79 17.04 -16.50
N GLY A 298 3.75 16.72 -17.24
CA GLY A 298 2.69 15.81 -16.82
C GLY A 298 3.06 14.36 -17.13
N VAL A 299 3.42 13.59 -16.12
CA VAL A 299 3.83 12.18 -16.23
C VAL A 299 2.75 11.23 -15.65
N PRO A 300 2.74 9.93 -16.00
CA PRO A 300 1.84 8.96 -15.38
C PRO A 300 2.06 8.89 -13.86
N ILE A 301 1.02 8.56 -13.09
CA ILE A 301 1.13 8.43 -11.62
C ILE A 301 2.13 7.33 -11.20
N THR A 302 2.35 6.33 -12.06
CA THR A 302 3.34 5.27 -11.86
C THR A 302 4.78 5.75 -12.04
N PHE A 303 5.00 7.02 -12.41
CA PHE A 303 6.32 7.66 -12.29
C PHE A 303 6.89 7.55 -10.87
N LEU A 304 6.03 7.48 -9.84
CA LEU A 304 6.48 7.27 -8.46
C LEU A 304 7.25 5.97 -8.22
N ASP A 305 7.12 4.96 -9.08
CA ASP A 305 7.96 3.75 -9.04
C ASP A 305 9.44 4.06 -9.40
N LYS A 306 9.74 5.25 -9.95
CA LYS A 306 11.08 5.72 -10.34
C LYS A 306 11.39 7.13 -9.81
N TYR A 307 10.61 7.60 -8.83
CA TYR A 307 10.75 8.95 -8.33
C TYR A 307 11.95 9.04 -7.39
N ASN A 308 12.91 9.86 -7.79
CA ASN A 308 14.04 10.26 -6.97
C ASN A 308 13.83 11.72 -6.50
N PRO A 309 13.71 11.96 -5.18
CA PRO A 309 13.48 13.30 -4.64
C PRO A 309 14.66 14.27 -4.85
N ASP A 310 15.85 13.76 -5.17
CA ASP A 310 17.04 14.57 -5.43
C ASP A 310 17.13 14.99 -6.90
N GLN A 311 16.38 14.32 -7.78
CA GLN A 311 16.37 14.60 -9.22
C GLN A 311 15.10 15.34 -9.69
N PHE A 312 13.98 15.12 -9.02
CA PHE A 312 12.69 15.70 -9.41
C PHE A 312 11.94 16.32 -8.24
N GLU A 313 11.26 17.42 -8.53
CA GLU A 313 10.26 18.03 -7.67
C GLU A 313 8.85 17.61 -8.12
N ILE A 314 8.00 17.21 -7.17
CA ILE A 314 6.55 17.05 -7.41
C ILE A 314 5.85 18.41 -7.21
N VAL A 315 5.55 19.07 -8.32
CA VAL A 315 4.83 20.37 -8.32
C VAL A 315 3.37 20.18 -7.93
N GLY A 316 2.73 19.09 -8.37
CA GLY A 316 1.34 18.82 -8.05
C GLY A 316 0.74 17.65 -8.81
N MET A 317 -0.59 17.59 -8.86
CA MET A 317 -1.34 16.59 -9.62
C MET A 317 -2.39 17.28 -10.46
N ALA A 318 -2.43 16.96 -11.75
CA ALA A 318 -3.50 17.42 -12.62
C ALA A 318 -4.69 16.45 -12.51
N LYS A 319 -5.48 16.62 -11.45
CA LYS A 319 -6.70 15.84 -11.19
C LYS A 319 -7.61 16.64 -10.27
N ARG A 320 -8.91 16.70 -10.57
CA ARG A 320 -9.90 17.28 -9.65
C ARG A 320 -9.87 16.55 -8.29
N GLY A 321 -9.91 17.32 -7.22
CA GLY A 321 -9.95 16.83 -5.84
C GLY A 321 -8.58 16.64 -5.20
N ALA A 322 -7.65 15.96 -5.89
CA ALA A 322 -6.28 15.75 -5.39
C ALA A 322 -5.31 16.87 -5.79
N GLY A 323 -5.53 17.50 -6.96
CA GLY A 323 -4.73 18.61 -7.45
C GLY A 323 -5.12 19.95 -6.84
N ASP A 324 -4.13 20.84 -6.75
CA ASP A 324 -4.36 22.26 -6.43
C ASP A 324 -5.03 22.96 -7.64
N PRO A 325 -6.23 23.55 -7.48
CA PRO A 325 -6.89 24.31 -8.53
C PRO A 325 -6.03 25.46 -9.09
N ALA A 326 -5.11 26.02 -8.31
CA ALA A 326 -4.22 27.10 -8.72
C ALA A 326 -3.22 26.69 -9.83
N LEU A 327 -2.99 25.39 -10.03
CA LEU A 327 -2.13 24.88 -11.09
C LEU A 327 -2.78 24.92 -12.48
N LYS A 328 -4.09 25.19 -12.56
CA LYS A 328 -4.80 25.30 -13.83
C LYS A 328 -4.54 26.67 -14.46
N SER A 329 -4.04 26.67 -15.69
CA SER A 329 -3.92 27.89 -16.50
C SER A 329 -5.25 28.29 -17.15
N LYS A 330 -6.21 27.36 -17.24
CA LYS A 330 -7.53 27.60 -17.84
C LYS A 330 -8.62 26.75 -17.16
N VAL A 331 -9.82 27.32 -17.03
CA VAL A 331 -11.02 26.62 -16.57
C VAL A 331 -12.09 26.73 -17.64
N TYR A 332 -12.58 25.59 -18.13
CA TYR A 332 -13.63 25.55 -19.15
C TYR A 332 -15.00 25.90 -18.56
N THR A 333 -15.82 26.56 -19.34
CA THR A 333 -17.21 26.91 -19.03
C THR A 333 -18.15 26.29 -20.05
N ILE A 334 -19.46 26.42 -19.84
CA ILE A 334 -20.47 25.97 -20.79
C ILE A 334 -20.33 26.60 -22.19
N LYS A 335 -19.66 27.77 -22.29
CA LYS A 335 -19.38 28.43 -23.57
C LYS A 335 -18.27 27.73 -24.36
N ASP A 336 -17.36 27.03 -23.68
CA ASP A 336 -16.23 26.34 -24.31
C ASP A 336 -16.62 24.96 -24.83
N ALA A 337 -17.37 24.18 -24.03
CA ALA A 337 -17.85 22.85 -24.42
C ALA A 337 -19.03 22.40 -23.55
N LYS A 338 -19.93 21.58 -24.11
CA LYS A 338 -21.06 20.99 -23.35
C LYS A 338 -20.59 20.13 -22.17
N ASN A 339 -19.47 19.44 -22.32
CA ASN A 339 -18.85 18.60 -21.29
C ASN A 339 -17.74 19.32 -20.49
N TYR A 340 -17.82 20.65 -20.35
CA TYR A 340 -16.80 21.45 -19.65
C TYR A 340 -16.45 20.95 -18.24
N SER A 341 -17.41 20.39 -17.50
CA SER A 341 -17.14 19.81 -16.19
C SER A 341 -16.17 18.63 -16.30
N ASP A 342 -16.33 17.74 -17.28
CA ASP A 342 -15.40 16.65 -17.49
C ASP A 342 -14.03 17.19 -17.92
N LEU A 343 -13.99 18.18 -18.82
CA LEU A 343 -12.75 18.83 -19.23
C LEU A 343 -11.97 19.43 -18.05
N ASN A 344 -12.68 19.94 -17.06
CA ASN A 344 -12.08 20.45 -15.83
C ASN A 344 -11.69 19.37 -14.80
N ALA A 345 -11.83 18.08 -15.11
CA ALA A 345 -11.48 16.98 -14.21
C ALA A 345 -10.00 16.58 -14.28
N GLY A 346 -9.30 16.89 -15.38
CA GLY A 346 -7.90 16.53 -15.62
C GLY A 346 -7.22 17.43 -16.66
N PRO A 347 -6.03 17.06 -17.15
CA PRO A 347 -5.37 17.76 -18.23
C PRO A 347 -6.13 17.58 -19.54
N VAL A 348 -6.11 18.60 -20.39
CA VAL A 348 -6.78 18.61 -21.69
C VAL A 348 -5.76 18.88 -22.78
N LEU A 349 -5.81 18.08 -23.84
CA LEU A 349 -5.07 18.30 -25.09
C LEU A 349 -6.02 18.82 -26.17
N LYS A 350 -5.51 19.71 -27.03
CA LYS A 350 -6.14 20.07 -28.30
C LYS A 350 -5.74 19.07 -29.37
N THR A 351 -6.72 18.43 -29.99
CA THR A 351 -6.52 17.54 -31.14
C THR A 351 -7.24 18.10 -32.37
N SER A 352 -6.99 17.51 -33.54
CA SER A 352 -7.72 17.83 -34.78
C SER A 352 -9.24 17.61 -34.66
N THR A 353 -9.68 16.78 -33.71
CA THR A 353 -11.11 16.47 -33.46
C THR A 353 -11.70 17.23 -32.28
N GLY A 354 -10.94 18.13 -31.63
CA GLY A 354 -11.42 18.97 -30.53
C GLY A 354 -10.62 18.82 -29.22
N LEU A 355 -11.28 19.07 -28.09
CA LEU A 355 -10.68 18.99 -26.76
C LEU A 355 -10.82 17.57 -26.19
N ARG A 356 -9.73 17.02 -25.65
CA ARG A 356 -9.69 15.67 -25.08
C ARG A 356 -8.98 15.65 -23.73
N ASN A 357 -9.61 15.03 -22.73
CA ASN A 357 -8.94 14.74 -21.47
C ASN A 357 -7.88 13.65 -21.61
N THR A 358 -6.80 13.80 -20.86
CA THR A 358 -5.90 12.70 -20.53
C THR A 358 -6.33 12.03 -19.22
N TYR A 359 -5.66 10.93 -18.87
CA TYR A 359 -5.70 10.39 -17.51
C TYR A 359 -5.10 11.39 -16.52
N PRO A 360 -5.33 11.22 -15.20
CA PRO A 360 -4.61 11.98 -14.17
C PRO A 360 -3.10 11.91 -14.37
N ARG A 361 -2.43 13.05 -14.20
CA ARG A 361 -0.98 13.20 -14.38
C ARG A 361 -0.35 13.78 -13.11
N LEU A 362 0.82 13.28 -12.74
CA LEU A 362 1.70 13.98 -11.79
C LEU A 362 2.39 15.10 -12.55
N LEU A 363 2.38 16.30 -11.97
CA LEU A 363 3.11 17.44 -12.50
C LEU A 363 4.46 17.48 -11.80
N ILE A 364 5.53 17.24 -12.55
CA ILE A 364 6.90 17.17 -12.05
C ILE A 364 7.78 18.19 -12.76
N ARG A 365 8.91 18.51 -12.15
CA ARG A 365 9.98 19.35 -12.72
C ARG A 365 11.33 18.76 -12.30
N LYS A 366 12.34 18.83 -13.16
CA LYS A 366 13.71 18.44 -12.79
C LYS A 366 14.28 19.46 -11.82
N MET A 367 14.98 18.99 -10.80
CA MET A 367 15.77 19.86 -9.92
C MET A 367 17.02 20.32 -10.67
N LYS A 368 17.49 21.53 -10.33
CA LYS A 368 18.67 22.16 -10.94
C LYS A 368 19.93 21.84 -10.16
#